data_AF-X1DMF2-F1
#
_entry.id   AF-X1DMF2-F1
#
_cell.length_a   1.000
_cell.length_b   1.000
_cell.length_c   1.000
_cell.angle_alpha   90.00
_cell.angle_beta   90.00
_cell.angle_gamma   90.00
#
_symmetry.space_group_name_H-M   'P 1'
#
loop_
_entity.id
_entity.type
_entity.pdbx_description
1 polymer ?
#
loop_
_entity_poly.entity_id
_entity_poly.type
_entity_poly.pdbx_seq_one_letter_code
_entity_poly.pdbx_strand_id
1 'polypeptide(L)'
;MVSASPERFLRVRGDWVETRPIKGTRPRGKTPEEDEALASELVSSVKDRAENIMIVDLERNDLGRVCRFGTIKVTELAILEVFPTVFHLTSTVEGNLREGKNCIDLLKATFPGGSITGAPKVRAME
;
A
#
# COMPACT_ATOMS: atom_id res chain seq x y z
N MET A 1 22.92 1.58 -3.83
CA MET A 1 21.78 0.67 -3.57
C MET A 1 20.72 0.95 -4.62
N VAL A 2 20.52 0.02 -5.56
CA VAL A 2 19.41 0.09 -6.51
C VAL A 2 18.35 -0.88 -5.99
N SER A 3 17.26 -0.34 -5.47
CA SER A 3 16.08 -1.13 -5.09
C SER A 3 14.95 -0.72 -6.02
N ALA A 4 14.58 -1.61 -6.94
CA ALA A 4 13.32 -1.51 -7.66
C ALA A 4 12.25 -2.17 -6.77
N SER A 5 11.91 -1.52 -5.66
CA SER A 5 10.72 -1.90 -4.89
C SER A 5 9.52 -1.33 -5.64
N PRO A 6 8.67 -2.15 -6.29
CA PRO A 6 7.45 -1.65 -6.93
C PRO A 6 6.48 -1.07 -5.90
N GLU A 7 6.61 -1.47 -4.64
CA GLU A 7 5.86 -0.91 -3.52
C GLU A 7 6.52 0.39 -3.03
N ARG A 8 5.81 1.51 -3.20
CA ARG A 8 6.18 2.80 -2.61
C ARG A 8 5.78 2.79 -1.14
N PHE A 9 6.75 2.51 -0.27
CA PHE A 9 6.53 2.48 1.17
C PHE A 9 6.05 3.83 1.72
N LEU A 10 6.75 4.93 1.41
CA LEU A 10 6.34 6.28 1.82
C LEU A 10 6.83 7.33 0.82
N ARG A 11 6.01 8.35 0.59
CA ARG A 11 6.37 9.58 -0.12
C ARG A 11 5.93 10.78 0.70
N VAL A 12 6.82 11.75 0.84
CA VAL A 12 6.59 12.97 1.63
C VAL A 12 6.82 14.19 0.75
N ARG A 13 5.90 15.16 0.78
CA ARG A 13 6.03 16.47 0.13
C ARG A 13 5.52 17.55 1.06
N GLY A 14 6.43 18.28 1.70
CA GLY A 14 6.07 19.19 2.78
C GLY A 14 5.49 18.39 3.96
N ASP A 15 4.26 18.72 4.36
CA ASP A 15 3.52 17.98 5.37
C ASP A 15 2.64 16.85 4.80
N TRP A 16 2.42 16.81 3.49
CA TRP A 16 1.66 15.73 2.84
C TRP A 16 2.46 14.44 2.79
N VAL A 17 1.81 13.34 3.14
CA VAL A 17 2.37 11.98 3.12
C VAL A 17 1.45 11.04 2.34
N GLU A 18 2.06 10.11 1.64
CA GLU A 18 1.39 9.08 0.83
C GLU A 18 2.08 7.73 1.07
N THR A 19 1.29 6.68 1.21
CA THR A 19 1.71 5.28 1.07
C THR A 19 0.85 4.59 0.02
N ARG A 20 1.45 3.65 -0.71
CA ARG A 20 0.77 2.90 -1.77
C ARG A 20 0.99 1.40 -1.59
N PRO A 21 0.20 0.73 -0.73
CA PRO A 21 0.35 -0.70 -0.47
C PRO A 21 -0.09 -1.53 -1.66
N ILE A 22 0.59 -2.66 -1.85
CA ILE A 22 0.30 -3.61 -2.92
C ILE A 22 -0.06 -4.97 -2.30
N LYS A 23 -1.21 -5.53 -2.68
CA LYS A 23 -1.60 -6.93 -2.40
C LYS A 23 -2.41 -7.50 -3.53
N GLY A 24 -2.03 -8.68 -3.99
CA GLY A 24 -2.52 -9.26 -5.24
C GLY A 24 -1.59 -8.94 -6.40
N THR A 25 -1.14 -9.98 -7.08
CA THR A 25 -0.25 -9.87 -8.24
C THR A 25 -0.57 -10.98 -9.22
N ARG A 26 -0.56 -10.65 -10.51
CA ARG A 26 -0.60 -11.63 -11.60
C ARG A 26 0.46 -11.27 -12.63
N PRO A 27 1.08 -12.24 -13.33
CA PRO A 27 1.97 -11.93 -14.45
C PRO A 27 1.17 -11.33 -15.62
N ARG A 28 1.88 -10.72 -16.58
CA ARG A 28 1.28 -10.43 -17.90
C ARG A 28 1.10 -11.71 -18.70
N GLY A 29 0.04 -11.77 -19.49
CA GLY A 29 -0.24 -12.88 -20.40
C GLY A 29 0.70 -12.87 -21.61
N LYS A 30 0.85 -14.04 -22.25
CA LYS A 30 1.63 -14.19 -23.48
C LYS A 30 0.80 -13.84 -24.73
N THR A 31 -0.52 -13.86 -24.60
CA THR A 31 -1.46 -13.39 -25.63
C THR A 31 -2.39 -12.33 -25.04
N PRO A 32 -3.03 -11.49 -25.87
CA PRO A 32 -4.01 -10.51 -25.40
C PRO A 32 -5.14 -11.12 -24.57
N GLU A 33 -5.62 -12.30 -24.94
CA GLU A 33 -6.71 -13.01 -24.25
C GLU A 33 -6.27 -13.52 -22.87
N GLU A 34 -5.05 -14.07 -22.79
CA GLU A 34 -4.48 -14.50 -21.51
C GLU A 34 -4.23 -13.29 -20.59
N ASP A 35 -3.78 -12.16 -21.16
CA ASP A 35 -3.49 -10.94 -20.42
C ASP A 35 -4.75 -10.34 -19.79
N GLU A 36 -5.84 -10.28 -20.55
CA GLU A 36 -7.16 -9.83 -20.07
C GLU A 36 -7.76 -10.80 -19.05
N ALA A 37 -7.59 -12.11 -19.24
CA ALA A 37 -8.06 -13.11 -18.29
C ALA A 37 -7.35 -12.98 -16.94
N LEU A 38 -6.02 -12.80 -16.93
CA LEU A 38 -5.22 -12.63 -15.71
C LEU A 38 -5.54 -11.31 -14.99
N ALA A 39 -5.74 -10.22 -15.74
CA ALA A 39 -6.22 -8.96 -15.17
C ALA A 39 -7.59 -9.12 -14.50
N SER A 40 -8.54 -9.75 -15.20
CA SER A 40 -9.90 -9.98 -14.72
C SER A 40 -9.93 -10.91 -13.50
N GLU A 41 -9.10 -11.95 -13.49
CA GLU A 41 -8.94 -12.85 -12.34
C GLU A 41 -8.47 -12.07 -11.11
N LEU A 42 -7.47 -11.19 -11.27
CA LEU A 42 -6.96 -10.39 -10.17
C LEU A 42 -8.02 -9.43 -9.61
N VAL A 43 -8.72 -8.70 -10.48
CA VAL A 43 -9.76 -7.74 -10.06
C VAL A 43 -10.94 -8.42 -9.39
N SER A 44 -11.29 -9.63 -9.80
CA SER A 44 -12.40 -10.41 -9.22
C SER A 44 -12.02 -11.23 -7.98
N SER A 45 -10.73 -11.28 -7.63
CA SER A 45 -10.25 -12.02 -6.45
C SER A 45 -10.69 -11.35 -5.14
N VAL A 46 -11.72 -11.93 -4.51
CA VAL A 46 -12.22 -11.51 -3.20
C VAL A 46 -11.12 -11.60 -2.14
N LYS A 47 -10.25 -12.62 -2.22
CA LYS A 47 -9.13 -12.81 -1.31
C LYS A 47 -8.13 -11.67 -1.43
N ASP A 48 -7.63 -11.39 -2.63
CA ASP A 48 -6.61 -10.35 -2.85
C ASP A 48 -7.15 -8.97 -2.45
N ARG A 49 -8.43 -8.68 -2.76
CA ARG A 49 -9.10 -7.44 -2.33
C ARG A 49 -9.24 -7.34 -0.81
N ALA A 50 -9.59 -8.43 -0.12
CA ALA A 50 -9.70 -8.43 1.34
C ALA A 50 -8.33 -8.22 2.01
N GLU A 51 -7.29 -8.86 1.51
CA GLU A 51 -5.92 -8.65 1.99
C GLU A 51 -5.47 -7.20 1.77
N ASN A 52 -5.78 -6.61 0.61
CA ASN A 52 -5.46 -5.22 0.32
C ASN A 52 -6.16 -4.25 1.30
N ILE A 53 -7.47 -4.43 1.54
CA ILE A 53 -8.23 -3.63 2.50
C ILE A 53 -7.64 -3.74 3.91
N MET A 54 -7.27 -4.95 4.35
CA MET A 54 -6.65 -5.16 5.66
C MET A 54 -5.34 -4.36 5.82
N ILE A 55 -4.51 -4.32 4.77
CA ILE A 55 -3.27 -3.53 4.78
C ILE A 55 -3.59 -2.03 4.80
N VAL A 56 -4.56 -1.57 4.00
CA VAL A 56 -5.00 -0.17 3.99
C VAL A 56 -5.44 0.28 5.39
N ASP A 57 -6.22 -0.54 6.09
CA ASP A 57 -6.66 -0.19 7.44
C ASP A 57 -5.51 -0.12 8.45
N LEU A 58 -4.52 -1.01 8.34
CA LEU A 58 -3.32 -0.98 9.14
C LEU A 58 -2.49 0.29 8.88
N GLU A 59 -2.30 0.67 7.61
CA GLU A 59 -1.57 1.89 7.26
C GLU A 59 -2.30 3.16 7.69
N ARG A 60 -3.63 3.20 7.57
CA ARG A 60 -4.44 4.30 8.11
C ARG A 60 -4.23 4.43 9.62
N ASN A 61 -4.14 3.31 10.34
CA ASN A 61 -3.85 3.31 11.78
C ASN A 61 -2.47 3.89 12.07
N ASP A 62 -1.46 3.45 11.34
CA ASP A 62 -0.07 3.89 11.54
C ASP A 62 0.10 5.38 11.22
N LEU A 63 -0.42 5.85 10.07
CA LEU A 63 -0.41 7.26 9.71
C LEU A 63 -1.21 8.12 10.72
N GLY A 64 -2.31 7.59 11.26
CA GLY A 64 -3.12 8.27 12.27
C GLY A 64 -2.36 8.67 13.54
N ARG A 65 -1.25 7.99 13.86
CA ARG A 65 -0.38 8.29 15.02
C ARG A 65 0.41 9.58 14.84
N VAL A 66 0.72 9.96 13.60
CA VAL A 66 1.63 11.08 13.28
C VAL A 66 1.00 12.15 12.39
N CYS A 67 -0.15 11.87 11.77
CA CYS A 67 -0.89 12.81 10.93
C CYS A 67 -2.01 13.51 11.69
N ARG A 68 -2.41 14.68 11.20
CA ARG A 68 -3.53 15.47 11.73
C ARG A 68 -4.82 14.69 11.62
N PHE A 69 -5.65 14.74 12.66
CA PHE A 69 -6.97 14.09 12.66
C PHE A 69 -7.82 14.59 11.49
N GLY A 70 -8.59 13.70 10.88
CA GLY A 70 -9.44 14.02 9.72
C GLY A 70 -8.70 14.23 8.39
N THR A 71 -7.36 14.20 8.37
CA THR A 71 -6.59 14.34 7.11
C THR A 71 -6.29 13.03 6.43
N ILE A 72 -6.41 11.90 7.14
CA ILE A 72 -6.17 10.57 6.57
C ILE A 72 -7.32 10.17 5.63
N LYS A 73 -6.99 9.88 4.38
CA LYS A 73 -7.95 9.50 3.34
C LYS A 73 -7.41 8.35 2.50
N VAL A 74 -8.31 7.45 2.10
CA VAL A 74 -8.03 6.47 1.05
C VAL A 74 -8.51 7.09 -0.27
N THR A 75 -7.58 7.43 -1.16
CA THR A 75 -7.89 8.11 -2.43
C THR A 75 -8.10 7.11 -3.56
N GLU A 76 -7.46 5.94 -3.48
CA GLU A 76 -7.64 4.81 -4.39
C GLU A 76 -7.72 3.52 -3.57
N LEU A 77 -8.66 2.63 -3.89
CA LEU A 77 -8.83 1.35 -3.17
C LEU A 77 -8.84 0.17 -4.13
N ALA A 78 -7.83 -0.70 -3.99
CA ALA A 78 -7.64 -1.94 -4.73
C ALA A 78 -7.81 -1.76 -6.26
N ILE A 79 -7.20 -0.70 -6.80
CA ILE A 79 -7.20 -0.42 -8.23
C ILE A 79 -6.19 -1.32 -8.95
N LEU A 80 -6.52 -1.73 -10.16
CA LEU A 80 -5.60 -2.50 -11.01
C LEU A 80 -4.55 -1.55 -11.62
N GLU A 81 -3.29 -1.74 -11.25
CA GLU A 81 -2.16 -1.11 -11.93
C GLU A 81 -1.50 -2.12 -12.88
N VAL A 82 -1.27 -1.67 -14.13
CA VAL A 82 -0.68 -2.48 -15.20
C VAL A 82 0.79 -2.09 -15.35
N PHE A 83 1.68 -3.06 -15.15
CA PHE A 83 3.12 -2.91 -15.40
C PHE A 83 3.55 -3.74 -16.61
N PRO A 84 4.76 -3.52 -17.16
CA PRO A 84 5.26 -4.29 -18.29
C PRO A 84 5.31 -5.80 -18.07
N THR A 85 5.46 -6.25 -16.81
CA THR A 85 5.65 -7.67 -16.48
C THR A 85 4.58 -8.25 -15.56
N VAL A 86 3.81 -7.41 -14.87
CA VAL A 86 2.80 -7.84 -13.89
C VAL A 86 1.60 -6.90 -13.82
N PHE A 87 0.52 -7.38 -13.24
CA PHE A 87 -0.59 -6.61 -12.70
C PHE A 87 -0.50 -6.56 -11.17
N HIS A 88 -0.88 -5.45 -10.57
CA HIS A 88 -0.98 -5.29 -9.11
C HIS A 88 -2.33 -4.70 -8.71
N LEU A 89 -2.87 -5.11 -7.56
CA LEU A 89 -3.89 -4.29 -6.89
C LEU A 89 -3.18 -3.35 -5.91
N THR A 90 -3.29 -2.05 -6.21
CA THR A 90 -2.69 -0.98 -5.44
C THR A 90 -3.79 -0.17 -4.76
N SER A 91 -3.54 0.28 -3.55
CA SER A 91 -4.34 1.32 -2.90
C SER A 91 -3.48 2.54 -2.64
N THR A 92 -4.11 3.69 -2.37
CA THR A 92 -3.41 4.92 -2.01
C THR A 92 -4.02 5.48 -0.74
N VAL A 93 -3.18 5.66 0.28
CA VAL A 93 -3.56 6.30 1.55
C VAL A 93 -2.72 7.57 1.71
N GLU A 94 -3.41 8.68 1.95
CA GLU A 94 -2.81 10.00 2.09
C GLU A 94 -3.13 10.60 3.46
N GLY A 95 -2.26 11.50 3.92
CA GLY A 95 -2.44 12.23 5.17
C GLY A 95 -1.60 13.50 5.20
N ASN A 96 -1.79 14.32 6.24
CA ASN A 96 -0.89 15.43 6.50
C ASN A 96 -0.28 15.30 7.90
N LEU A 97 1.05 15.38 8.00
CA LEU A 97 1.79 15.32 9.25
C LEU A 97 1.31 16.40 10.24
N ARG A 98 1.28 16.06 11.53
CA ARG A 98 1.04 17.04 12.59
C ARG A 98 2.20 18.03 12.64
N GLU A 99 1.89 19.23 13.12
CA GLU A 99 2.94 20.21 13.42
C GLU A 99 3.94 19.61 14.41
N GLY A 100 5.23 19.86 14.18
CA GLY A 100 6.32 19.28 14.98
C GLY A 100 6.65 17.82 14.69
N LYS A 101 5.96 17.14 13.77
CA LYS A 101 6.33 15.79 13.29
C LYS A 101 7.18 15.87 12.03
N ASN A 102 8.13 14.95 11.92
CA ASN A 102 9.03 14.87 10.76
C ASN A 102 9.08 13.45 10.16
N CYS A 103 9.90 13.27 9.13
CA CYS A 103 10.04 11.99 8.43
C CYS A 103 10.53 10.85 9.35
N ILE A 104 11.29 11.14 10.40
CA ILE A 104 11.76 10.13 11.36
C ILE A 104 10.60 9.65 12.23
N ASP A 105 9.73 10.54 12.71
CA ASP A 105 8.50 10.15 13.41
C ASP A 105 7.60 9.29 12.53
N LEU A 106 7.47 9.68 11.26
CA LEU A 106 6.68 8.94 10.26
C LEU A 106 7.23 7.54 10.04
N LEU A 107 8.55 7.40 9.85
CA LEU A 107 9.21 6.10 9.72
C LEU A 107 8.99 5.25 10.98
N LYS A 108 9.17 5.81 12.19
CA LYS A 108 8.93 5.07 13.45
C LYS A 108 7.49 4.59 13.60
N ALA A 109 6.51 5.39 13.14
CA ALA A 109 5.11 5.03 13.26
C ALA A 109 4.68 3.94 12.27
N THR A 110 5.29 3.93 11.08
CA THR A 110 4.91 3.04 9.97
C THR A 110 5.78 1.79 9.91
N PHE A 111 6.98 1.80 10.49
CA PHE A 111 7.92 0.68 10.46
C PHE A 111 7.64 -0.36 11.56
N PRO A 112 7.83 -1.67 11.28
CA PRO A 112 8.04 -2.25 9.94
C PRO A 112 6.77 -2.12 9.08
N GLY A 113 6.94 -1.97 7.77
CA GLY A 113 5.82 -1.75 6.85
C GLY A 113 4.81 -2.90 6.89
N GLY A 114 3.52 -2.56 6.85
CA GLY A 114 2.42 -3.52 7.02
C GLY A 114 2.46 -4.73 6.08
N SER A 115 2.99 -4.54 4.87
CA SER A 115 3.17 -5.58 3.86
C SER A 115 4.13 -6.70 4.28
N ILE A 116 5.05 -6.43 5.22
CA ILE A 116 6.12 -7.34 5.67
C ILE A 116 5.72 -8.15 6.92
N THR A 117 4.88 -7.62 7.81
CA THR A 117 4.69 -8.23 9.14
C THR A 117 3.42 -9.04 9.34
N GLY A 118 2.44 -8.97 8.45
CA GLY A 118 1.12 -9.50 8.74
C GLY A 118 0.44 -8.77 9.92
N ALA A 119 -0.89 -8.81 9.97
CA ALA A 119 -1.63 -8.33 11.12
C ALA A 119 -1.76 -9.47 12.14
N PRO A 120 -1.45 -9.29 13.45
CA PRO A 120 -1.05 -8.06 14.14
C PRO A 120 0.49 -7.90 14.28
N LYS A 121 0.98 -6.66 14.11
CA LYS A 121 2.40 -6.25 14.18
C LYS A 121 3.19 -6.77 15.40
N VAL A 122 2.53 -7.05 16.52
CA VAL A 122 3.18 -7.42 17.78
C VAL A 122 3.71 -8.86 17.78
N ARG A 123 3.33 -9.71 16.81
CA ARG A 123 3.76 -11.13 16.76
C ARG A 123 4.81 -11.48 15.71
N ALA A 124 5.32 -10.50 14.96
CA ALA A 124 6.29 -10.74 13.87
C ALA A 124 7.73 -10.31 14.21
N MET A 125 7.98 -9.82 15.43
CA MET A 125 9.32 -9.40 15.91
C MET A 125 9.85 -10.27 17.06
N GLU A 126 9.26 -11.45 17.29
CA GLU A 126 9.85 -12.50 18.13
C GLU A 126 10.60 -13.53 17.26
#